data_AF-A0AAP2E1R5-F1
#
_entry.id   AF-A0AAP2E1R5-F1
#
_cell.length_a   1.000
_cell.length_b   1.000
_cell.length_c   1.000
_cell.angle_alpha   90.00
_cell.angle_beta   90.00
_cell.angle_gamma   90.00
#
_symmetry.space_group_name_H-M   'P 1'
#
loop_
_entity.id
_entity.type
_entity.pdbx_description
1 polymer ?
#
loop_
_entity_poly.entity_id
_entity_poly.type
_entity_poly.pdbx_seq_one_letter_code
_entity_poly.pdbx_strand_id
1 'polypeptide(L)'
;MITRIWHGRTRPEDGDRYLEQLVVAGTEEYRQTPGNLSAKIWRKQENDACHFWTVTEWDDLPSVKAFAGDDFRRAKYYAEDRGILLDFEEHVQHYECFDVSRTKIHHYLYQLEQTYHGGNWLDESLLGKLDGLTSEQAFATPVPGVHSVAEIVWHCIYWRTVLIHWLRGDNVYRDETRARLNFLPLDVLQAKGWEGLRLELENTQVTLRALLLQKDDRYLAGEYQPGCTYEDAVAGTIQHDIYHLGQIGLVLKILLVMGKTV
;
A
#
# COMPACT_ATOMS: atom_id res chain seq x y z
N MET A 1 -11.89 -0.97 -12.83
CA MET A 1 -11.26 -0.26 -13.96
C MET A 1 -11.69 -0.93 -15.27
N ILE A 2 -11.60 -0.21 -16.38
CA ILE A 2 -11.98 -0.70 -17.71
C ILE A 2 -10.76 -0.68 -18.62
N THR A 3 -10.48 -1.80 -19.30
CA THR A 3 -9.49 -1.86 -20.37
C THR A 3 -10.18 -1.74 -21.72
N ARG A 4 -9.82 -0.73 -22.50
CA ARG A 4 -10.24 -0.54 -23.90
C ARG A 4 -9.11 -0.94 -24.84
N ILE A 5 -9.42 -1.81 -25.81
CA ILE A 5 -8.47 -2.34 -26.78
C ILE A 5 -8.97 -2.04 -28.19
N TRP A 6 -8.17 -1.30 -28.95
CA TRP A 6 -8.31 -1.20 -30.40
C TRP A 6 -7.22 -2.01 -31.09
N HIS A 7 -7.50 -2.51 -32.29
CA HIS A 7 -6.55 -3.22 -33.13
C HIS A 7 -6.55 -2.64 -34.55
N GLY A 8 -5.37 -2.53 -35.13
CA GLY A 8 -5.17 -2.11 -36.51
C GLY A 8 -3.97 -2.79 -37.14
N ARG A 9 -3.95 -2.79 -38.47
CA ARG A 9 -2.93 -3.47 -39.27
C ARG A 9 -2.37 -2.53 -40.32
N THR A 10 -1.06 -2.61 -40.54
CA THR A 10 -0.36 -1.91 -41.63
C THR A 10 0.37 -2.93 -42.49
N ARG A 11 0.87 -2.50 -43.66
CA ARG A 11 1.90 -3.27 -44.36
C ARG A 11 3.16 -3.37 -43.50
N PRO A 12 3.97 -4.43 -43.62
CA PRO A 12 5.19 -4.60 -42.83
C PRO A 12 6.16 -3.41 -42.95
N GLU A 13 6.34 -2.85 -44.14
CA GLU A 13 7.22 -1.71 -44.42
C GLU A 13 6.74 -0.39 -43.82
N ASP A 14 5.45 -0.27 -43.51
CA ASP A 14 4.84 0.92 -42.92
C ASP A 14 4.83 0.88 -41.38
N GLY A 15 5.24 -0.24 -40.77
CA GLY A 15 5.09 -0.48 -39.34
C GLY A 15 5.84 0.51 -38.44
N ASP A 16 7.10 0.82 -38.72
CA ASP A 16 7.88 1.76 -37.89
C ASP A 16 7.30 3.18 -37.96
N ARG A 17 6.93 3.62 -39.16
CA ARG A 17 6.28 4.91 -39.39
C ARG A 17 4.97 5.02 -38.62
N TYR A 18 4.18 3.95 -38.60
CA TYR A 18 2.91 3.95 -37.87
C TYR A 18 3.11 3.93 -36.35
N LEU A 19 4.12 3.21 -35.85
CA LEU A 19 4.47 3.20 -34.43
C LEU A 19 4.84 4.60 -33.93
N GLU A 20 5.68 5.33 -34.66
CA GLU A 20 6.06 6.70 -34.31
C GLU A 20 4.84 7.61 -34.21
N GLN A 21 3.91 7.49 -35.16
CA GLN A 21 2.66 8.24 -35.14
C GLN A 21 1.78 7.88 -33.94
N LEU A 22 1.58 6.59 -33.65
CA LEU A 22 0.79 6.16 -32.49
C LEU A 22 1.40 6.65 -31.17
N VAL A 23 2.72 6.58 -31.02
CA VAL A 23 3.42 7.01 -29.80
C VAL A 23 3.33 8.52 -29.62
N VAL A 24 3.53 9.31 -30.68
CA VAL A 24 3.57 10.78 -30.59
C VAL A 24 2.16 11.40 -30.61
N ALA A 25 1.33 11.03 -31.57
CA ALA A 25 0.00 11.65 -31.77
C ALA A 25 -1.12 10.86 -31.06
N GLY A 26 -1.08 9.54 -31.14
CA GLY A 26 -2.15 8.68 -30.62
C GLY A 26 -2.24 8.67 -29.09
N THR A 27 -1.12 8.80 -28.37
CA THR A 27 -1.13 8.70 -26.90
C THR A 27 -1.38 10.00 -26.14
N GLU A 28 -1.29 11.16 -26.79
CA GLU A 28 -1.48 12.45 -26.11
C GLU A 28 -2.92 12.63 -25.64
N GLU A 29 -3.90 12.33 -26.49
CA GLU A 29 -5.32 12.47 -26.14
C GLU A 29 -5.75 11.51 -25.01
N TYR A 30 -5.18 10.29 -24.97
CA TYR A 30 -5.39 9.38 -23.84
C TYR A 30 -4.91 10.01 -22.53
N ARG A 31 -3.67 10.53 -22.51
CA ARG A 31 -3.05 11.10 -21.31
C ARG A 31 -3.75 12.37 -20.81
N GLN A 32 -4.28 13.17 -21.73
CA GLN A 32 -4.99 14.41 -21.40
C GLN A 32 -6.41 14.18 -20.91
N THR A 33 -7.00 13.01 -21.17
CA THR A 33 -8.37 12.73 -20.73
C THR A 33 -8.36 12.31 -19.25
N PRO A 34 -9.08 13.04 -18.36
CA PRO A 34 -9.21 12.64 -16.96
C PRO A 34 -9.75 11.21 -16.83
N GLY A 35 -9.18 10.45 -15.89
CA GLY A 35 -9.55 9.06 -15.64
C GLY A 35 -8.79 8.03 -16.48
N ASN A 36 -7.91 8.45 -17.41
CA ASN A 36 -6.95 7.53 -18.01
C ASN A 36 -5.87 7.13 -17.00
N LEU A 37 -5.80 5.85 -16.67
CA LEU A 37 -4.83 5.28 -15.73
C LEU A 37 -3.53 4.86 -16.43
N SER A 38 -3.63 4.35 -17.65
CA SER A 38 -2.48 4.05 -18.49
C SER A 38 -2.84 3.96 -19.98
N ALA A 39 -1.82 4.12 -20.84
CA ALA A 39 -1.90 3.93 -22.28
C ALA A 39 -0.65 3.24 -22.81
N LYS A 40 -0.82 2.13 -23.54
CA LYS A 40 0.25 1.29 -24.08
C LYS A 40 -0.03 1.00 -25.55
N ILE A 41 1.03 0.95 -26.35
CA ILE A 41 0.99 0.50 -27.74
C ILE A 41 1.68 -0.87 -27.80
N TRP A 42 0.96 -1.89 -28.27
CA TRP A 42 1.54 -3.20 -28.55
C TRP A 42 1.75 -3.35 -30.04
N ARG A 43 2.86 -3.96 -30.44
CA ARG A 43 3.18 -4.25 -31.84
C ARG A 43 3.51 -5.73 -32.00
N LYS A 44 2.99 -6.34 -33.06
CA LYS A 44 3.39 -7.69 -33.49
C LYS A 44 3.69 -7.65 -34.99
N GLN A 45 4.91 -8.02 -35.36
CA GLN A 45 5.32 -8.07 -36.77
C GLN A 45 5.14 -9.49 -37.31
N GLU A 46 4.44 -9.62 -38.43
CA GLU A 46 4.24 -10.86 -39.17
C GLU A 46 4.68 -10.67 -40.63
N ASN A 47 4.73 -11.77 -41.38
CA ASN A 47 5.26 -11.75 -42.75
C ASN A 47 4.37 -10.94 -43.71
N ASP A 48 3.06 -10.89 -43.46
CA ASP A 48 2.05 -10.27 -44.33
C ASP A 48 1.57 -8.90 -43.81
N ALA A 49 1.68 -8.64 -42.51
CA ALA A 49 1.24 -7.39 -41.89
C ALA A 49 2.01 -7.07 -40.61
N CYS A 50 1.98 -5.79 -40.22
CA CYS A 50 2.34 -5.35 -38.88
C CYS A 50 1.07 -5.00 -38.10
N HIS A 51 0.87 -5.65 -36.97
CA HIS A 51 -0.30 -5.49 -36.10
C HIS A 51 0.01 -4.54 -34.95
N PHE A 52 -0.98 -3.72 -34.61
CA PHE A 52 -0.92 -2.75 -33.53
C PHE A 52 -2.15 -2.87 -32.64
N TRP A 53 -1.94 -2.72 -31.33
CA TRP A 53 -3.02 -2.53 -30.38
C TRP A 53 -2.78 -1.27 -29.57
N THR A 54 -3.82 -0.45 -29.41
CA THR A 54 -3.83 0.58 -28.37
C THR A 54 -4.59 0.00 -27.17
N VAL A 55 -3.87 -0.18 -26.06
CA VAL A 55 -4.40 -0.76 -24.82
C VAL A 55 -4.41 0.34 -23.77
N THR A 56 -5.61 0.73 -23.35
CA THR A 56 -5.83 1.85 -22.42
C THR A 56 -6.64 1.39 -21.22
N GLU A 57 -6.21 1.79 -20.02
CA GLU A 57 -6.87 1.48 -18.75
C GLU A 57 -7.53 2.76 -18.22
N TRP A 58 -8.76 2.64 -17.74
CA TRP A 58 -9.60 3.75 -17.31
C TRP A 58 -10.21 3.46 -15.93
N ASP A 59 -10.36 4.49 -15.10
CA ASP A 59 -10.96 4.35 -13.76
C ASP A 59 -12.42 3.85 -13.84
N ASP A 60 -13.21 4.42 -14.75
CA ASP A 60 -14.62 4.08 -14.96
C ASP A 60 -15.11 4.25 -16.42
N LEU A 61 -16.38 3.91 -16.66
CA LEU A 61 -17.03 4.01 -17.96
C LEU A 61 -17.31 5.47 -18.40
N PRO A 62 -17.77 6.38 -17.51
CA PRO A 62 -17.83 7.81 -17.82
C PRO A 62 -16.54 8.38 -18.41
N SER A 63 -15.36 8.04 -17.88
CA SER A 63 -14.06 8.48 -18.40
C SER A 63 -13.80 7.96 -19.82
N VAL A 64 -14.15 6.70 -20.09
CA VAL A 64 -14.09 6.13 -21.45
C VAL A 64 -14.99 6.90 -22.42
N LYS A 65 -16.21 7.27 -21.99
CA LYS A 65 -17.14 8.05 -22.81
C LYS A 65 -16.68 9.49 -23.01
N ALA A 66 -16.02 10.08 -22.02
CA ALA A 66 -15.43 11.41 -22.16
C ALA A 66 -14.34 11.42 -23.25
N PHE A 67 -13.59 10.32 -23.40
CA PHE A 67 -12.61 10.14 -24.47
C PHE A 67 -13.24 9.81 -25.83
N ALA A 68 -14.10 8.79 -25.88
CA ALA A 68 -14.57 8.17 -27.12
C ALA A 68 -15.93 8.69 -27.63
N GLY A 69 -16.63 9.50 -26.83
CA GLY A 69 -18.00 9.93 -27.07
C GLY A 69 -19.06 8.91 -26.63
N ASP A 70 -20.33 9.22 -26.89
CA ASP A 70 -21.46 8.38 -26.47
C ASP A 70 -21.46 6.99 -27.12
N ASP A 71 -20.96 6.89 -28.36
CA ASP A 71 -20.75 5.64 -29.07
C ASP A 71 -19.35 5.06 -28.81
N PHE A 72 -19.01 4.93 -27.52
CA PHE A 72 -17.68 4.56 -27.04
C PHE A 72 -17.18 3.18 -27.54
N ARG A 73 -18.09 2.35 -28.06
CA ARG A 73 -17.78 1.04 -28.64
C ARG A 73 -17.20 1.14 -30.05
N ARG A 74 -17.43 2.24 -30.77
CA ARG A 74 -16.84 2.43 -32.09
C ARG A 74 -15.37 2.81 -32.01
N ALA A 75 -14.61 2.29 -32.97
CA ALA A 75 -13.23 2.70 -33.14
C ALA A 75 -13.16 4.16 -33.62
N LYS A 76 -12.25 4.91 -33.00
CA LYS A 76 -11.95 6.29 -33.37
C LYS A 76 -10.73 6.28 -34.26
N TYR A 77 -10.86 6.81 -35.47
CA TYR A 77 -9.81 6.91 -36.47
C TYR A 77 -9.53 8.37 -36.81
N TYR A 78 -8.29 8.68 -37.11
CA TYR A 78 -7.82 10.00 -37.51
C TYR A 78 -7.58 10.05 -39.02
N ALA A 79 -7.43 11.26 -39.58
CA ALA A 79 -7.29 11.42 -41.03
C ALA A 79 -6.02 10.72 -41.56
N GLU A 80 -4.99 10.71 -40.75
CA GLU A 80 -3.66 10.15 -41.00
C GLU A 80 -3.71 8.62 -41.14
N ASP A 81 -4.65 7.94 -40.47
CA ASP A 81 -4.79 6.48 -40.49
C ASP A 81 -5.14 5.94 -41.89
N ARG A 82 -5.88 6.72 -42.70
CA ARG A 82 -6.35 6.31 -44.05
C ARG A 82 -5.22 6.04 -45.04
N GLY A 83 -4.04 6.61 -44.82
CA GLY A 83 -2.88 6.41 -45.69
C GLY A 83 -2.03 5.19 -45.32
N ILE A 84 -2.37 4.48 -44.25
CA ILE A 84 -1.44 3.54 -43.59
C ILE A 84 -2.11 2.24 -43.19
N LEU A 85 -3.31 2.33 -42.60
CA LEU A 85 -4.06 1.17 -42.17
C LEU A 85 -4.58 0.38 -43.37
N LEU A 86 -4.46 -0.94 -43.26
CA LEU A 86 -5.01 -1.91 -44.21
C LEU A 86 -6.52 -2.09 -44.01
N ASP A 87 -6.96 -2.06 -42.76
CA ASP A 87 -8.33 -2.38 -42.34
C ASP A 87 -8.82 -1.37 -41.29
N PHE A 88 -10.13 -1.15 -41.26
CA PHE A 88 -10.81 -0.29 -40.29
C PHE A 88 -11.85 -1.09 -39.53
N GLU A 89 -11.44 -1.73 -38.44
CA GLU A 89 -12.36 -2.41 -37.52
C GLU A 89 -13.38 -1.42 -36.96
N GLU A 90 -14.67 -1.76 -37.04
CA GLU A 90 -15.74 -0.85 -36.63
C GLU A 90 -15.79 -0.65 -35.12
N HIS A 91 -15.45 -1.69 -34.35
CA HIS A 91 -15.65 -1.74 -32.90
C HIS A 91 -14.34 -2.01 -32.16
N VAL A 92 -14.21 -1.40 -30.99
CA VAL A 92 -13.18 -1.71 -30.00
C VAL A 92 -13.71 -2.65 -28.92
N GLN A 93 -12.80 -3.35 -28.26
CA GLN A 93 -13.15 -4.21 -27.14
C GLN A 93 -13.03 -3.50 -25.81
N HIS A 94 -13.92 -3.84 -24.87
CA HIS A 94 -13.90 -3.34 -23.50
C HIS A 94 -13.98 -4.51 -22.52
N TYR A 95 -13.13 -4.49 -21.50
CA TYR A 95 -13.09 -5.49 -20.46
C TYR A 95 -13.17 -4.81 -19.11
N GLU A 96 -13.99 -5.34 -18.21
CA GLU A 96 -13.86 -5.05 -16.80
C GLU A 96 -12.59 -5.74 -16.28
N CYS A 97 -11.75 -4.98 -15.58
CA CYS A 97 -10.50 -5.48 -15.05
C CYS A 97 -10.39 -5.18 -13.55
N PHE A 98 -9.80 -6.14 -12.83
CA PHE A 98 -9.58 -6.10 -11.40
C PHE A 98 -8.07 -6.07 -11.16
N ASP A 99 -7.61 -5.04 -10.44
CA ASP A 99 -6.20 -4.93 -10.08
C ASP A 99 -5.91 -5.90 -8.93
N VAL A 100 -5.07 -6.89 -9.20
CA VAL A 100 -4.65 -7.91 -8.22
C VAL A 100 -3.23 -7.67 -7.73
N SER A 101 -2.61 -6.54 -8.10
CA SER A 101 -1.24 -6.22 -7.71
C SER A 101 -1.10 -5.78 -6.26
N ARG A 102 -2.19 -5.55 -5.52
CA ARG A 102 -2.19 -5.02 -4.15
C ARG A 102 -2.95 -5.88 -3.14
N THR A 103 -3.24 -7.13 -3.47
CA THR A 103 -4.06 -8.01 -2.64
C THR A 103 -3.47 -8.24 -1.26
N LYS A 104 -2.16 -8.49 -1.18
CA LYS A 104 -1.45 -8.69 0.09
C LYS A 104 -1.29 -7.38 0.86
N ILE A 105 -0.99 -6.28 0.17
CA ILE A 105 -0.96 -4.94 0.79
C ILE A 105 -2.29 -4.64 1.48
N HIS A 106 -3.42 -4.86 0.80
CA HIS A 106 -4.74 -4.65 1.38
C HIS A 106 -5.01 -5.60 2.56
N HIS A 107 -4.57 -6.85 2.48
CA HIS A 107 -4.64 -7.80 3.59
C HIS A 107 -3.88 -7.31 4.84
N TYR A 108 -2.65 -6.86 4.69
CA TYR A 108 -1.84 -6.36 5.82
C TYR A 108 -2.36 -5.02 6.36
N LEU A 109 -2.84 -4.12 5.49
CA LEU A 109 -3.52 -2.90 5.93
C LEU A 109 -4.75 -3.22 6.78
N TYR A 110 -5.54 -4.21 6.37
CA TYR A 110 -6.68 -4.68 7.15
C TYR A 110 -6.23 -5.25 8.50
N GLN A 111 -5.23 -6.12 8.55
CA GLN A 111 -4.73 -6.67 9.81
C GLN A 111 -4.14 -5.60 10.75
N LEU A 112 -3.41 -4.62 10.20
CA LEU A 112 -2.85 -3.49 10.96
C LEU A 112 -3.97 -2.64 11.58
N GLU A 113 -5.06 -2.40 10.84
CA GLU A 113 -6.25 -1.72 11.35
C GLU A 113 -6.93 -2.53 12.45
N GLN A 114 -7.15 -3.82 12.22
CA GLN A 114 -7.87 -4.67 13.17
C GLN A 114 -7.09 -4.89 14.47
N THR A 115 -5.76 -4.97 14.39
CA THR A 115 -4.89 -5.08 15.59
C THR A 115 -4.90 -3.79 16.40
N TYR A 116 -4.99 -2.63 15.74
CA TYR A 116 -4.96 -1.33 16.39
C TYR A 116 -6.34 -0.91 16.94
N HIS A 117 -7.38 -0.98 16.13
CA HIS A 117 -8.73 -0.49 16.43
C HIS A 117 -9.70 -1.59 16.93
N GLY A 118 -9.46 -2.86 16.64
CA GLY A 118 -10.35 -3.98 16.98
C GLY A 118 -11.18 -4.49 15.80
N GLY A 119 -12.17 -5.34 16.09
CA GLY A 119 -12.97 -6.08 15.09
C GLY A 119 -12.36 -7.41 14.63
N ASN A 120 -11.21 -7.79 15.20
CA ASN A 120 -10.56 -9.07 14.92
C ASN A 120 -11.20 -10.21 15.73
N TRP A 121 -10.84 -11.45 15.35
CA TRP A 121 -11.33 -12.66 16.01
C TRP A 121 -10.89 -12.81 17.48
N LEU A 122 -9.77 -12.20 17.89
CA LEU A 122 -9.32 -12.22 19.28
C LEU A 122 -10.21 -11.34 20.18
N ASP A 123 -11.01 -10.46 19.58
CA ASP A 123 -11.81 -9.43 20.26
C ASP A 123 -10.97 -8.53 21.18
N GLU A 124 -9.73 -8.27 20.77
CA GLU A 124 -8.74 -7.50 21.52
C GLU A 124 -7.98 -6.55 20.60
N SER A 125 -7.67 -5.34 21.06
CA SER A 125 -6.93 -4.36 20.26
C SER A 125 -6.04 -3.46 21.11
N LEU A 126 -5.04 -2.85 20.48
CA LEU A 126 -4.17 -1.90 21.16
C LEU A 126 -4.99 -0.75 21.77
N LEU A 127 -5.87 -0.11 20.99
CA LEU A 127 -6.71 0.96 21.55
C LEU A 127 -7.63 0.45 22.65
N GLY A 128 -8.24 -0.73 22.49
CA GLY A 128 -9.11 -1.30 23.52
C GLY A 128 -8.40 -1.58 24.84
N LYS A 129 -7.14 -2.05 24.81
CA LYS A 129 -6.34 -2.28 26.02
C LYS A 129 -5.83 -1.00 26.67
N LEU A 130 -5.58 0.03 25.87
CA LEU A 130 -5.03 1.29 26.35
C LEU A 130 -6.11 2.30 26.75
N ASP A 131 -7.36 2.06 26.36
CA ASP A 131 -8.48 2.91 26.70
C ASP A 131 -8.74 2.93 28.22
N GLY A 132 -9.10 4.11 28.74
CA GLY A 132 -9.34 4.32 30.16
C GLY A 132 -8.12 4.25 31.09
N LEU A 133 -6.93 3.86 30.62
CA LEU A 133 -5.74 3.80 31.46
C LEU A 133 -5.28 5.18 31.90
N THR A 134 -5.11 5.34 33.22
CA THR A 134 -4.48 6.51 33.82
C THR A 134 -2.98 6.51 33.61
N SER A 135 -2.35 7.69 33.70
CA SER A 135 -0.89 7.81 33.66
C SER A 135 -0.21 6.97 34.75
N GLU A 136 -0.77 6.95 35.96
CA GLU A 136 -0.22 6.14 37.06
C GLU A 136 -0.21 4.64 36.72
N GLN A 137 -1.30 4.11 36.18
CA GLN A 137 -1.38 2.71 35.75
C GLN A 137 -0.42 2.41 34.59
N ALA A 138 -0.33 3.32 33.61
CA ALA A 138 0.51 3.12 32.44
C ALA A 138 2.00 3.00 32.81
N PHE A 139 2.48 3.83 33.74
CA PHE A 139 3.87 3.84 34.21
C PHE A 139 4.12 2.92 35.41
N ALA A 140 3.10 2.26 35.96
CA ALA A 140 3.28 1.35 37.09
C ALA A 140 4.02 0.08 36.68
N THR A 141 5.19 -0.14 37.27
CA THR A 141 5.85 -1.45 37.25
C THR A 141 5.03 -2.43 38.11
N PRO A 142 4.48 -3.53 37.55
CA PRO A 142 3.61 -4.42 38.31
C PRO A 142 4.41 -5.22 39.35
N VAL A 143 5.52 -5.82 38.94
CA VAL A 143 6.46 -6.56 39.80
C VAL A 143 7.89 -6.33 39.31
N PRO A 144 8.93 -6.49 40.16
CA PRO A 144 10.31 -6.33 39.75
C PRO A 144 10.66 -7.20 38.52
N GLY A 145 11.27 -6.60 37.50
CA GLY A 145 11.70 -7.30 36.29
C GLY A 145 10.64 -7.44 35.20
N VAL A 146 9.41 -6.95 35.42
CA VAL A 146 8.35 -6.89 34.38
C VAL A 146 8.17 -5.45 33.93
N HIS A 147 8.22 -5.23 32.61
CA HIS A 147 7.99 -3.91 32.02
C HIS A 147 6.56 -3.39 32.33
N SER A 148 6.46 -2.08 32.53
CA SER A 148 5.19 -1.35 32.59
C SER A 148 4.49 -1.32 31.22
N VAL A 149 3.21 -0.91 31.21
CA VAL A 149 2.47 -0.72 29.95
C VAL A 149 3.16 0.33 29.08
N ALA A 150 3.63 1.44 29.66
CA ALA A 150 4.31 2.50 28.93
C ALA A 150 5.61 2.03 28.24
N GLU A 151 6.38 1.18 28.90
CA GLU A 151 7.59 0.57 28.31
C GLU A 151 7.26 -0.37 27.16
N ILE A 152 6.21 -1.20 27.29
CA ILE A 152 5.77 -2.10 26.22
C ILE A 152 5.23 -1.29 25.03
N VAL A 153 4.43 -0.26 25.28
CA VAL A 153 3.93 0.64 24.21
C VAL A 153 5.08 1.34 23.50
N TRP A 154 6.07 1.84 24.24
CA TRP A 154 7.28 2.42 23.63
C TRP A 154 8.03 1.39 22.79
N HIS A 155 8.14 0.16 23.25
CA HIS A 155 8.77 -0.92 22.48
C HIS A 155 8.06 -1.18 21.15
N CYS A 156 6.71 -1.19 21.14
CA CYS A 156 5.94 -1.27 19.90
C CYS A 156 6.18 -0.04 18.99
N ILE A 157 6.16 1.17 19.56
CA ILE A 157 6.45 2.41 18.81
C ILE A 157 7.83 2.31 18.14
N TYR A 158 8.84 1.83 18.85
CA TYR A 158 10.19 1.69 18.31
C TYR A 158 10.23 0.74 17.11
N TRP A 159 9.66 -0.47 17.22
CA TRP A 159 9.67 -1.44 16.11
C TRP A 159 8.82 -1.01 14.93
N ARG A 160 7.67 -0.36 15.19
CA ARG A 160 6.88 0.28 14.13
C ARG A 160 7.66 1.40 13.44
N THR A 161 8.44 2.19 14.19
CA THR A 161 9.34 3.21 13.63
C THR A 161 10.44 2.60 12.78
N VAL A 162 11.03 1.48 13.21
CA VAL A 162 11.99 0.72 12.39
C VAL A 162 11.37 0.31 11.05
N LEU A 163 10.15 -0.25 11.06
CA LEU A 163 9.45 -0.59 9.83
C LEU A 163 9.19 0.64 8.95
N ILE A 164 8.78 1.78 9.53
CA ILE A 164 8.59 3.04 8.79
C ILE A 164 9.87 3.46 8.06
N HIS A 165 11.03 3.37 8.71
CA HIS A 165 12.32 3.68 8.10
C HIS A 165 12.67 2.71 6.97
N TRP A 166 12.46 1.41 7.18
CA TRP A 166 12.66 0.39 6.13
C TRP A 166 11.78 0.64 4.90
N LEU A 167 10.49 0.96 5.09
CA LEU A 167 9.56 1.28 4.01
C LEU A 167 9.91 2.58 3.25
N ARG A 168 10.73 3.44 3.86
CA ARG A 168 11.31 4.65 3.25
C ARG A 168 12.67 4.42 2.60
N GLY A 169 13.22 3.20 2.69
CA GLY A 169 14.52 2.80 2.14
C GLY A 169 15.71 3.02 3.09
N ASP A 170 15.46 3.43 4.33
CA ASP A 170 16.49 3.54 5.38
C ASP A 170 16.58 2.21 6.15
N ASN A 171 17.31 1.24 5.57
CA ASN A 171 17.41 -0.12 6.10
C ASN A 171 18.44 -0.28 7.23
N VAL A 172 19.16 0.79 7.59
CA VAL A 172 20.21 0.78 8.65
C VAL A 172 19.72 1.38 9.97
N TYR A 173 18.59 2.10 9.98
CA TYR A 173 18.03 2.75 11.17
C TYR A 173 18.01 1.85 12.41
N ARG A 174 17.57 0.59 12.27
CA ARG A 174 17.54 -0.37 13.38
C ARG A 174 18.93 -0.51 14.01
N ASP A 175 19.95 -0.76 13.21
CA ASP A 175 21.28 -1.09 13.70
C ASP A 175 21.94 0.11 14.39
N GLU A 176 21.65 1.32 13.93
CA GLU A 176 22.16 2.57 14.50
C GLU A 176 21.43 3.00 15.79
N THR A 177 20.18 2.56 15.97
CA THR A 177 19.29 3.09 17.02
C THR A 177 18.89 2.07 18.08
N ARG A 178 18.95 0.77 17.81
CA ARG A 178 18.38 -0.26 18.69
C ARG A 178 18.94 -0.22 20.09
N ALA A 179 20.27 -0.09 20.21
CA ALA A 179 20.93 -0.07 21.51
C ALA A 179 20.48 1.11 22.41
N ARG A 180 20.06 2.23 21.81
CA ARG A 180 19.75 3.47 22.54
C ARG A 180 18.26 3.79 22.64
N LEU A 181 17.44 3.33 21.69
CA LEU A 181 16.03 3.71 21.57
C LEU A 181 15.04 2.57 21.83
N ASN A 182 15.43 1.30 21.73
CA ASN A 182 14.49 0.18 21.83
C ASN A 182 13.88 0.02 23.23
N PHE A 183 14.63 0.38 24.27
CA PHE A 183 14.20 0.39 25.66
C PHE A 183 14.67 1.68 26.32
N LEU A 184 13.81 2.70 26.35
CA LEU A 184 14.12 3.94 27.05
C LEU A 184 13.96 3.77 28.57
N PRO A 185 14.77 4.45 29.38
CA PRO A 185 14.55 4.53 30.83
C PRO A 185 13.16 5.09 31.18
N LEU A 186 12.57 4.60 32.27
CA LEU A 186 11.21 4.94 32.66
C LEU A 186 11.02 6.45 32.93
N ASP A 187 12.02 7.12 33.50
CA ASP A 187 12.01 8.56 33.74
C ASP A 187 11.97 9.36 32.44
N VAL A 188 12.63 8.89 31.38
CA VAL A 188 12.55 9.47 30.04
C VAL A 188 11.15 9.31 29.45
N LEU A 189 10.52 8.14 29.64
CA LEU A 189 9.15 7.90 29.19
C LEU A 189 8.13 8.73 30.00
N GLN A 190 8.34 8.89 31.30
CA GLN A 190 7.51 9.74 32.17
C GLN A 190 7.58 11.21 31.74
N ALA A 191 8.77 11.69 31.34
CA ALA A 191 8.93 13.05 30.82
C ALA A 191 8.15 13.29 29.51
N LYS A 192 7.96 12.25 28.68
CA LYS A 192 7.07 12.30 27.50
C LYS A 192 5.59 12.35 27.88
N GLY A 193 5.23 11.71 28.99
CA GLY A 193 3.86 11.59 29.48
C GLY A 193 3.04 10.54 28.70
N TRP A 194 2.00 10.02 29.35
CA TRP A 194 1.19 8.93 28.80
C TRP A 194 0.49 9.31 27.49
N GLU A 195 -0.15 10.48 27.45
CA GLU A 195 -0.80 10.99 26.24
C GLU A 195 0.19 11.24 25.09
N GLY A 196 1.43 11.66 25.40
CA GLY A 196 2.49 11.79 24.42
C GLY A 196 2.85 10.44 23.77
N LEU A 197 2.95 9.38 24.58
CA LEU A 197 3.19 8.01 24.07
C LEU A 197 2.03 7.50 23.21
N ARG A 198 0.77 7.74 23.62
CA ARG A 198 -0.41 7.37 22.82
C ARG A 198 -0.42 8.09 21.47
N LEU A 199 -0.10 9.38 21.45
CA LEU A 199 -0.01 10.15 20.22
C LEU A 199 1.12 9.64 19.31
N GLU A 200 2.29 9.31 19.87
CA GLU A 200 3.38 8.72 19.09
C GLU A 200 2.97 7.36 18.49
N LEU A 201 2.30 6.51 19.27
CA LEU A 201 1.75 5.24 18.77
C LEU A 201 0.73 5.47 17.63
N GLU A 202 -0.20 6.40 17.78
CA GLU A 202 -1.17 6.74 16.73
C GLU A 202 -0.48 7.27 15.47
N ASN A 203 0.53 8.12 15.62
CA ASN A 203 1.31 8.62 14.49
C ASN A 203 2.00 7.49 13.72
N THR A 204 2.50 6.46 14.41
CA THR A 204 3.05 5.27 13.73
C THR A 204 1.98 4.53 12.93
N GLN A 205 0.76 4.38 13.47
CA GLN A 205 -0.37 3.74 12.77
C GLN A 205 -0.70 4.49 11.48
N VAL A 206 -0.91 5.81 11.57
CA VAL A 206 -1.25 6.67 10.42
C VAL A 206 -0.15 6.61 9.36
N THR A 207 1.12 6.70 9.79
CA THR A 207 2.27 6.71 8.89
C THR A 207 2.44 5.37 8.17
N LEU A 208 2.37 4.24 8.88
CA LEU A 208 2.51 2.91 8.28
C LEU A 208 1.44 2.67 7.21
N ARG A 209 0.18 3.03 7.49
CA ARG A 209 -0.91 2.89 6.52
C ARG A 209 -0.68 3.74 5.28
N ALA A 210 -0.32 5.01 5.47
CA ALA A 210 -0.05 5.92 4.36
C ALA A 210 1.10 5.43 3.48
N LEU A 211 2.15 4.86 4.07
CA LEU A 211 3.26 4.26 3.32
C LEU A 211 2.85 3.00 2.58
N LEU A 212 2.16 2.06 3.24
CA LEU A 212 1.74 0.79 2.62
C LEU A 212 0.74 1.01 1.48
N LEU A 213 -0.16 1.99 1.58
CA LEU A 213 -1.09 2.34 0.49
C LEU A 213 -0.39 2.80 -0.81
N GLN A 214 0.85 3.26 -0.71
CA GLN A 214 1.66 3.66 -1.86
C GLN A 214 2.47 2.50 -2.46
N LYS A 215 2.39 1.29 -1.89
CA LYS A 215 3.13 0.10 -2.34
C LYS A 215 2.21 -0.92 -3.01
N ASP A 216 2.82 -1.91 -3.65
CA ASP A 216 2.17 -3.07 -4.25
C ASP A 216 2.79 -4.37 -3.73
N ASP A 217 2.21 -5.51 -4.11
CA ASP A 217 2.63 -6.84 -3.67
C ASP A 217 4.04 -7.20 -4.20
N ARG A 218 4.49 -6.57 -5.29
CA ARG A 218 5.86 -6.74 -5.78
C ARG A 218 6.87 -6.06 -4.87
N TYR A 219 6.53 -4.89 -4.32
CA TYR A 219 7.35 -4.23 -3.31
C TYR A 219 7.52 -5.11 -2.06
N LEU A 220 6.43 -5.75 -1.60
CA LEU A 220 6.48 -6.67 -0.46
C LEU A 220 7.44 -7.85 -0.71
N ALA A 221 7.49 -8.38 -1.95
CA ALA A 221 8.40 -9.44 -2.33
C ALA A 221 9.87 -9.00 -2.42
N GLY A 222 10.15 -7.69 -2.41
CA GLY A 222 11.50 -7.15 -2.39
C GLY A 222 12.19 -7.37 -1.04
N GLU A 223 13.52 -7.40 -1.05
CA GLU A 223 14.33 -7.59 0.17
C GLU A 223 14.74 -6.25 0.80
N TYR A 224 14.60 -6.15 2.12
CA TYR A 224 15.15 -5.02 2.89
C TYR A 224 16.52 -5.36 3.50
N GLN A 225 16.78 -6.66 3.72
CA GLN A 225 18.05 -7.26 4.10
C GLN A 225 18.20 -8.60 3.37
N PRO A 226 19.43 -9.10 3.13
CA PRO A 226 19.63 -10.36 2.39
C PRO A 226 18.81 -11.52 2.96
N GLY A 227 17.91 -12.06 2.15
CA GLY A 227 17.01 -13.15 2.53
C GLY A 227 15.84 -12.77 3.46
N CYS A 228 15.55 -11.48 3.63
CA CYS A 228 14.42 -10.99 4.41
C CYS A 228 13.59 -10.00 3.59
N THR A 229 12.32 -10.34 3.34
CA THR A 229 11.44 -9.55 2.48
C THR A 229 10.68 -8.46 3.24
N TYR A 230 10.24 -7.42 2.54
CA TYR A 230 9.36 -6.41 3.14
C TYR A 230 8.04 -7.02 3.63
N GLU A 231 7.58 -8.12 3.01
CA GLU A 231 6.46 -8.91 3.50
C GLU A 231 6.73 -9.47 4.91
N ASP A 232 7.90 -10.08 5.13
CA ASP A 232 8.30 -10.61 6.44
C ASP A 232 8.34 -9.50 7.50
N ALA A 233 8.84 -8.31 7.13
CA ALA A 233 8.91 -7.18 8.05
C ALA A 233 7.52 -6.64 8.45
N VAL A 234 6.62 -6.50 7.47
CA VAL A 234 5.24 -6.01 7.71
C VAL A 234 4.46 -7.04 8.53
N ALA A 235 4.45 -8.30 8.12
CA ALA A 235 3.76 -9.37 8.83
C ALA A 235 4.34 -9.55 10.25
N GLY A 236 5.68 -9.54 10.37
CA GLY A 236 6.38 -9.65 11.64
C GLY A 236 6.05 -8.51 12.61
N THR A 237 5.89 -7.28 12.12
CA THR A 237 5.50 -6.12 12.96
C THR A 237 4.08 -6.28 13.49
N ILE A 238 3.14 -6.76 12.68
CA ILE A 238 1.76 -7.03 13.12
C ILE A 238 1.73 -8.15 14.16
N GLN A 239 2.47 -9.24 13.93
CA GLN A 239 2.58 -10.35 14.89
C GLN A 239 3.23 -9.90 16.21
N HIS A 240 4.24 -9.04 16.13
CA HIS A 240 4.92 -8.42 17.26
C HIS A 240 3.96 -7.56 18.09
N ASP A 241 3.16 -6.71 17.44
CA ASP A 241 2.12 -5.92 18.12
C ASP A 241 1.12 -6.83 18.84
N ILE A 242 0.66 -7.93 18.22
CA ILE A 242 -0.26 -8.89 18.84
C ILE A 242 0.38 -9.59 20.05
N TYR A 243 1.66 -9.96 19.95
CA TYR A 243 2.39 -10.54 21.07
C TYR A 243 2.45 -9.58 22.26
N HIS A 244 2.77 -8.31 22.01
CA HIS A 244 2.86 -7.29 23.06
C HIS A 244 1.49 -6.84 23.57
N LEU A 245 0.45 -6.91 22.75
CA LEU A 245 -0.94 -6.75 23.19
C LEU A 245 -1.30 -7.77 24.27
N GLY A 246 -0.87 -9.03 24.10
CA GLY A 246 -1.00 -10.06 25.12
C GLY A 246 -0.23 -9.74 26.41
N GLN A 247 1.00 -9.23 26.29
CA GLN A 247 1.79 -8.81 27.45
C GLN A 247 1.16 -7.64 28.21
N ILE A 248 0.63 -6.63 27.50
CA ILE A 248 -0.12 -5.52 28.10
C ILE A 248 -1.32 -6.08 28.87
N GLY A 249 -2.09 -6.99 28.27
CA GLY A 249 -3.21 -7.64 28.94
C GLY A 249 -2.81 -8.36 30.24
N LEU A 250 -1.63 -9.00 30.27
CA LEU A 250 -1.11 -9.64 31.48
C LEU A 250 -0.70 -8.61 32.55
N VAL A 251 0.01 -7.54 32.17
CA VAL A 251 0.42 -6.46 33.08
C VAL A 251 -0.80 -5.83 33.73
N LEU A 252 -1.83 -5.51 32.94
CA LEU A 252 -3.08 -4.94 33.45
C LEU A 252 -3.79 -5.86 34.44
N LYS A 253 -3.83 -7.18 34.18
CA LYS A 253 -4.39 -8.17 35.12
C LYS A 253 -3.61 -8.20 36.43
N ILE A 254 -2.27 -8.11 36.39
CA ILE A 254 -1.44 -8.08 37.60
C ILE A 254 -1.72 -6.81 38.41
N LEU A 255 -1.76 -5.64 37.76
CA LEU A 255 -2.05 -4.36 38.42
C LEU A 255 -3.42 -4.39 39.12
N LEU A 256 -4.43 -4.94 38.45
CA LEU A 256 -5.78 -5.12 39.01
C LEU A 256 -5.77 -6.03 40.26
N VAL A 257 -5.09 -7.17 40.21
CA VAL A 257 -5.01 -8.10 41.34
C VAL A 257 -4.25 -7.50 42.53
N MET A 258 -3.25 -6.65 42.26
CA MET A 258 -2.42 -6.02 43.29
C MET A 258 -3.08 -4.81 43.97
N GLY A 259 -4.33 -4.47 43.64
CA GLY A 259 -5.06 -3.38 44.29
C GLY A 259 -4.62 -1.98 43.89
N LYS A 260 -3.91 -1.84 42.77
CA LYS A 260 -3.78 -0.56 42.07
C LYS A 260 -5.02 -0.41 41.20
N THR A 261 -6.07 0.19 41.77
CA THR A 261 -7.43 0.31 41.21
C THR A 261 -7.39 0.61 39.71
N VAL A 262 -8.07 -0.22 38.90
CA VAL A 262 -8.33 0.01 37.45
C VAL A 262 -9.34 1.11 37.26
#